data_AF-A0A7L1HWU9-F1
#
_entry.id   AF-A0A7L1HWU9-F1
#
_cell.length_a   1.000
_cell.length_b   1.000
_cell.length_c   1.000
_cell.angle_alpha   90.00
_cell.angle_beta   90.00
_cell.angle_gamma   90.00
#
_symmetry.space_group_name_H-M   'P 1'
#
loop_
_entity.id
_entity.type
_entity.pdbx_description
1 polymer ?
#
loop_
_entity_poly.entity_id
_entity_poly.type
_entity_poly.pdbx_seq_one_letter_code
_entity_poly.pdbx_strand_id
1 'polypeptide(L)'
;KAKAKGPKGKKITLKIAKNSIRITLDGRRRLDLSKMGITTFPKCILKLADVDELDLSRNMLKKIPGSIEKFQKLRWLDLHSNQLEELPEAIGKLQNLFYLNICNNKLTSSNLPEGLNLLKNLHILNLGLNRLDSIPTSLGALKELTQIGLFDNALTTIPNSVKMLPKLKKLNVERNPFPDSIKQEEHSDPIKRVETLHLVQEKDLCSSCLKMCKGERDKLHQLMDVTSSSSKKSSFSSLLTPNSTAKDNQEEWRLR
;
A
#
# COMPACT_ATOMS: atom_id res chain seq x y z
N LYS A 1 -36.04 10.48 -27.25
CA LYS A 1 -35.23 10.34 -26.01
C LYS A 1 -34.64 11.70 -25.64
N ALA A 2 -35.27 12.43 -24.71
CA ALA A 2 -34.76 13.71 -24.22
C ALA A 2 -33.54 13.46 -23.31
N LYS A 3 -32.35 13.95 -23.69
CA LYS A 3 -31.18 13.97 -22.81
C LYS A 3 -31.48 14.93 -21.66
N ALA A 4 -31.75 14.39 -20.47
CA ALA A 4 -31.88 15.17 -19.24
C ALA A 4 -30.63 16.04 -19.07
N LYS A 5 -30.78 17.36 -19.14
CA LYS A 5 -29.71 18.32 -18.84
C LYS A 5 -29.37 18.17 -17.37
N GLY A 6 -28.22 17.56 -17.07
CA GLY A 6 -27.69 17.49 -15.71
C GLY A 6 -27.58 18.89 -15.07
N PRO A 7 -27.47 18.97 -13.74
CA PRO A 7 -27.46 20.25 -13.01
C PRO A 7 -26.40 21.18 -13.59
N LYS A 8 -26.83 22.37 -14.05
CA LYS A 8 -25.93 23.41 -14.56
C LYS A 8 -25.15 23.97 -13.36
N GLY A 9 -23.91 23.55 -13.19
CA GLY A 9 -23.06 24.06 -12.11
C GLY A 9 -22.81 25.57 -12.21
N LYS A 10 -22.45 26.16 -11.06
CA LYS A 10 -22.18 27.60 -10.97
C LYS A 10 -20.92 27.94 -11.78
N LYS A 11 -21.06 28.86 -12.75
CA LYS A 11 -19.91 29.42 -13.46
C LYS A 11 -19.20 30.43 -12.58
N ILE A 12 -17.89 30.26 -12.36
CA ILE A 12 -17.07 31.21 -11.63
C ILE A 12 -16.50 32.24 -12.61
N THR A 13 -16.78 33.52 -12.34
CA THR A 13 -16.18 34.64 -13.08
C THR A 13 -14.83 35.00 -12.47
N LEU A 14 -13.97 35.67 -13.24
CA LEU A 14 -12.67 36.13 -12.73
C LEU A 14 -12.83 37.13 -11.56
N LYS A 15 -13.90 37.93 -11.54
CA LYS A 15 -14.21 38.85 -10.44
C LYS A 15 -14.51 38.09 -9.14
N ILE A 16 -15.31 37.04 -9.21
CA ILE A 16 -15.60 36.17 -8.06
C ILE A 16 -14.31 35.51 -7.56
N ALA A 17 -13.51 34.95 -8.48
CA ALA A 17 -12.26 34.30 -8.11
C ALA A 17 -11.29 35.27 -7.41
N LYS A 18 -11.10 36.48 -7.95
CA LYS A 18 -10.27 37.52 -7.32
C LYS A 18 -10.76 37.90 -5.92
N ASN A 19 -12.07 38.10 -5.75
CA ASN A 19 -12.66 38.44 -4.46
C ASN A 19 -12.62 37.31 -3.43
N SER A 20 -12.32 36.08 -3.88
CA SER A 20 -12.21 34.91 -3.02
C SER A 20 -10.76 34.62 -2.60
N ILE A 21 -9.82 35.47 -3.01
CA ILE A 21 -8.44 35.43 -2.51
C ILE A 21 -8.39 36.04 -1.12
N ARG A 22 -7.76 35.33 -0.19
CA ARG A 22 -7.53 35.76 1.19
C ARG A 22 -6.06 35.54 1.55
N ILE A 23 -5.58 36.27 2.55
CA ILE A 23 -4.26 36.04 3.15
C ILE A 23 -4.45 35.17 4.39
N THR A 24 -3.71 34.07 4.49
CA THR A 24 -3.70 33.22 5.68
C THR A 24 -2.86 33.87 6.78
N LEU A 25 -2.96 33.36 8.01
CA LEU A 25 -2.17 33.86 9.14
C LEU A 25 -0.65 33.79 8.87
N ASP A 26 -0.21 32.82 8.07
CA ASP A 26 1.19 32.65 7.67
C ASP A 26 1.61 33.56 6.49
N GLY A 27 0.76 34.51 6.10
CA GLY A 27 1.02 35.46 5.00
C GLY A 27 0.84 34.87 3.59
N ARG A 28 0.30 33.65 3.47
CA ARG A 28 0.13 32.98 2.17
C ARG A 28 -1.14 33.42 1.47
N ARG A 29 -1.13 33.40 0.14
CA ARG A 29 -2.30 33.72 -0.68
C ARG A 29 -3.12 32.48 -0.92
N ARG A 30 -4.32 32.43 -0.33
CA ARG A 30 -5.29 31.34 -0.50
C ARG A 30 -6.43 31.77 -1.41
N LEU A 31 -6.67 31.03 -2.48
CA LEU A 31 -7.87 31.12 -3.28
C LEU A 31 -8.90 30.11 -2.77
N ASP A 32 -9.95 30.60 -2.09
CA ASP A 32 -11.01 29.77 -1.53
C ASP A 32 -12.25 29.76 -2.44
N LEU A 33 -12.47 28.66 -3.14
CA LEU A 33 -13.66 28.42 -3.96
C LEU A 33 -14.45 27.21 -3.46
N SER A 34 -14.35 26.92 -2.16
CA SER A 34 -15.07 25.84 -1.52
C SER A 34 -16.58 26.08 -1.52
N LYS A 35 -17.39 25.00 -1.57
CA LYS A 35 -18.85 25.04 -1.45
C LYS A 35 -19.55 25.99 -2.46
N MET A 36 -18.99 26.15 -3.66
CA MET A 36 -19.51 27.06 -4.68
C MET A 36 -20.45 26.39 -5.70
N GLY A 37 -20.66 25.07 -5.61
CA GLY A 37 -21.50 24.32 -6.56
C GLY A 37 -20.87 24.24 -7.96
N ILE A 38 -19.55 24.21 -8.04
CA ILE A 38 -18.78 24.16 -9.29
C ILE A 38 -18.83 22.74 -9.85
N THR A 39 -19.28 22.57 -11.10
CA THR A 39 -19.29 21.26 -11.78
C THR A 39 -18.11 21.06 -12.74
N THR A 40 -17.50 22.16 -13.18
CA THR A 40 -16.40 22.14 -14.16
C THR A 40 -15.32 23.09 -13.70
N PHE A 41 -14.07 22.66 -13.80
CA PHE A 41 -12.93 23.45 -13.37
C PHE A 41 -12.94 24.85 -14.02
N PRO A 42 -12.93 25.94 -13.23
CA PRO A 42 -13.10 27.28 -13.75
C PRO A 42 -11.79 27.79 -14.37
N LYS A 43 -11.60 27.61 -15.69
CA LYS A 43 -10.36 28.01 -16.40
C LYS A 43 -9.88 29.45 -16.15
N CYS A 44 -10.77 30.36 -15.73
CA CYS A 44 -10.40 31.73 -15.36
C CYS A 44 -9.42 31.80 -14.18
N ILE A 45 -9.43 30.83 -13.26
CA ILE A 45 -8.53 30.82 -12.10
C ILE A 45 -7.07 30.55 -12.48
N LEU A 46 -6.82 30.03 -13.69
CA LEU A 46 -5.46 29.86 -14.22
C LEU A 46 -4.72 31.19 -14.40
N LYS A 47 -5.44 32.34 -14.40
CA LYS A 47 -4.86 33.69 -14.40
C LYS A 47 -4.39 34.13 -13.01
N LEU A 48 -4.73 33.39 -11.96
CA LEU A 48 -4.41 33.64 -10.56
C LEU A 48 -3.45 32.55 -10.05
N ALA A 49 -2.51 32.14 -10.91
CA ALA A 49 -1.60 31.02 -10.64
C ALA A 49 -0.49 31.36 -9.61
N ASP A 50 -0.49 32.59 -9.11
CA ASP A 50 0.44 33.13 -8.12
C ASP A 50 0.02 32.89 -6.66
N VAL A 51 -0.96 32.00 -6.44
CA VAL A 51 -1.45 31.60 -5.11
C VAL A 51 -0.64 30.44 -4.53
N ASP A 52 -0.56 30.41 -3.20
CA ASP A 52 0.10 29.36 -2.43
C ASP A 52 -0.87 28.24 -2.04
N GLU A 53 -2.16 28.56 -1.87
CA GLU A 53 -3.18 27.62 -1.43
C GLU A 53 -4.42 27.71 -2.32
N LEU A 54 -4.96 26.56 -2.71
CA LEU A 54 -6.15 26.45 -3.54
C LEU A 54 -7.16 25.51 -2.90
N ASP A 55 -8.32 26.04 -2.54
CA ASP A 55 -9.45 25.28 -2.04
C ASP A 55 -10.55 25.17 -3.10
N LEU A 56 -10.81 23.96 -3.57
CA LEU A 56 -11.93 23.63 -4.44
C LEU A 56 -12.84 22.57 -3.79
N SER A 57 -12.76 22.41 -2.47
CA SER A 57 -13.50 21.41 -1.73
C SER A 57 -15.02 21.61 -1.76
N ARG A 58 -15.78 20.56 -1.46
CA ARG A 58 -17.25 20.59 -1.35
C ARG A 58 -17.93 21.12 -2.61
N ASN A 59 -17.43 20.73 -3.78
CA ASN A 59 -17.98 21.06 -5.08
C ASN A 59 -18.46 19.78 -5.80
N MET A 60 -18.73 19.87 -7.09
CA MET A 60 -19.19 18.74 -7.92
C MET A 60 -18.22 18.51 -9.10
N LEU A 61 -16.92 18.76 -8.90
CA LEU A 61 -15.91 18.58 -9.93
C LEU A 61 -15.75 17.08 -10.25
N LYS A 62 -15.78 16.75 -11.54
CA LYS A 62 -15.53 15.38 -12.02
C LYS A 62 -14.09 15.13 -12.46
N LYS A 63 -13.41 16.19 -12.91
CA LYS A 63 -12.04 16.13 -13.43
C LYS A 63 -11.29 17.42 -13.08
N ILE A 64 -9.99 17.29 -12.83
CA ILE A 64 -9.05 18.41 -12.78
C ILE A 64 -8.29 18.45 -14.12
N PRO A 65 -8.22 19.60 -14.80
CA PRO A 65 -7.52 19.68 -16.07
C PRO A 65 -6.00 19.65 -15.88
N GLY A 66 -5.27 19.16 -16.89
CA GLY A 66 -3.80 19.17 -16.89
C GLY A 66 -3.18 20.57 -16.74
N SER A 67 -3.93 21.63 -17.08
CA SER A 67 -3.50 23.01 -16.85
C SER A 67 -3.34 23.39 -15.37
N ILE A 68 -3.68 22.50 -14.43
CA ILE A 68 -3.36 22.67 -13.01
C ILE A 68 -1.85 22.85 -12.78
N GLU A 69 -1.00 22.36 -13.69
CA GLU A 69 0.46 22.59 -13.65
C GLU A 69 0.85 24.07 -13.62
N LYS A 70 -0.03 25.00 -14.00
CA LYS A 70 0.27 26.43 -13.95
C LYS A 70 0.49 26.95 -12.53
N PHE A 71 -0.07 26.29 -11.51
CA PHE A 71 0.06 26.68 -10.10
C PHE A 71 1.41 26.24 -9.50
N GLN A 72 2.52 26.67 -10.09
CA GLN A 72 3.87 26.23 -9.71
C GLN A 72 4.27 26.58 -8.26
N LYS A 73 3.63 27.61 -7.67
CA LYS A 73 3.86 28.02 -6.27
C LYS A 73 2.97 27.27 -5.26
N LEU A 74 2.05 26.43 -5.73
CA LEU A 74 1.05 25.83 -4.86
C LEU A 74 1.68 24.88 -3.84
N ARG A 75 1.37 25.13 -2.57
CA ARG A 75 1.78 24.35 -1.41
C ARG A 75 0.63 23.54 -0.83
N TRP A 76 -0.60 24.03 -0.98
CA TRP A 76 -1.78 23.41 -0.39
C TRP A 76 -2.87 23.30 -1.44
N LEU A 77 -3.32 22.06 -1.69
CA LEU A 77 -4.42 21.78 -2.61
C LEU A 77 -5.47 20.93 -1.91
N ASP A 78 -6.68 21.46 -1.82
CA ASP A 78 -7.82 20.75 -1.27
C ASP A 78 -8.93 20.58 -2.31
N LEU A 79 -9.23 19.32 -2.57
CA LEU A 79 -10.21 18.82 -3.53
C LEU A 79 -11.25 17.93 -2.83
N HIS A 80 -11.32 17.95 -1.49
CA HIS A 80 -12.15 17.01 -0.75
C HIS A 80 -13.64 17.18 -1.08
N SER A 81 -14.41 16.10 -0.99
CA SER A 81 -15.87 16.13 -1.23
C SER A 81 -16.23 16.68 -2.61
N ASN A 82 -15.69 16.06 -3.64
CA ASN A 82 -16.02 16.28 -5.05
C ASN A 82 -16.50 14.96 -5.69
N GLN A 83 -16.52 14.89 -7.01
CA GLN A 83 -16.88 13.68 -7.76
C GLN A 83 -15.74 13.25 -8.68
N LEU A 84 -14.48 13.48 -8.26
CA LEU A 84 -13.32 13.21 -9.09
C LEU A 84 -13.18 11.71 -9.36
N GLU A 85 -13.15 11.35 -10.63
CA GLU A 85 -12.96 9.97 -11.10
C GLU A 85 -11.48 9.72 -11.44
N GLU A 86 -10.73 10.77 -11.81
CA GLU A 86 -9.31 10.71 -12.14
C GLU A 86 -8.57 11.95 -11.67
N LEU A 87 -7.26 11.81 -11.50
CA LEU A 87 -6.32 12.90 -11.27
C LEU A 87 -5.36 13.00 -12.48
N PRO A 88 -5.10 14.20 -13.02
CA PRO A 88 -4.24 14.34 -14.20
C PRO A 88 -2.77 14.08 -13.85
N GLU A 89 -1.99 13.52 -14.79
CA GLU A 89 -0.53 13.35 -14.67
C GLU A 89 0.19 14.67 -14.33
N ALA A 90 -0.34 15.78 -14.81
CA ALA A 90 0.16 17.12 -14.54
C ALA A 90 0.22 17.49 -13.05
N ILE A 91 -0.48 16.76 -12.16
CA ILE A 91 -0.38 16.95 -10.72
C ILE A 91 1.08 16.81 -10.24
N GLY A 92 1.85 15.90 -10.85
CA GLY A 92 3.24 15.66 -10.51
C GLY A 92 4.18 16.85 -10.76
N LYS A 93 3.72 17.85 -11.52
CA LYS A 93 4.46 19.09 -11.77
C LYS A 93 4.33 20.11 -10.64
N LEU A 94 3.46 19.89 -9.66
CA LEU A 94 3.31 20.77 -8.49
C LEU A 94 4.38 20.46 -7.44
N GLN A 95 5.65 20.66 -7.79
CA GLN A 95 6.79 20.20 -6.98
C GLN A 95 6.86 20.85 -5.58
N ASN A 96 6.22 22.00 -5.38
CA ASN A 96 6.15 22.70 -4.09
C ASN A 96 5.00 22.22 -3.19
N LEU A 97 4.18 21.27 -3.66
CA LEU A 97 3.00 20.82 -2.94
C LEU A 97 3.39 20.10 -1.65
N PHE A 98 2.92 20.65 -0.53
CA PHE A 98 3.15 20.16 0.82
C PHE A 98 1.95 19.35 1.34
N TYR A 99 0.75 19.78 0.99
CA TYR A 99 -0.52 19.18 1.41
C TYR A 99 -1.42 18.91 0.20
N LEU A 100 -1.92 17.69 0.12
CA LEU A 100 -2.88 17.26 -0.90
C LEU A 100 -4.03 16.48 -0.25
N ASN A 101 -5.23 17.04 -0.34
CA ASN A 101 -6.45 16.38 0.14
C ASN A 101 -7.41 16.12 -1.01
N ILE A 102 -7.66 14.83 -1.28
CA ILE A 102 -8.59 14.35 -2.29
C ILE A 102 -9.61 13.39 -1.65
N CYS A 103 -9.82 13.52 -0.35
CA CYS A 103 -10.74 12.69 0.41
C CYS A 103 -12.19 12.85 -0.07
N ASN A 104 -13.00 11.79 0.01
CA ASN A 104 -14.41 11.80 -0.39
C ASN A 104 -14.58 12.17 -1.88
N ASN A 105 -14.05 11.30 -2.74
CA ASN A 105 -14.15 11.37 -4.20
C ASN A 105 -14.49 9.98 -4.76
N LYS A 106 -14.30 9.75 -6.07
CA LYS A 106 -14.62 8.48 -6.75
C LYS A 106 -13.39 7.86 -7.41
N LEU A 107 -12.20 8.16 -6.88
CA LEU A 107 -10.94 7.66 -7.43
C LEU A 107 -10.83 6.15 -7.25
N THR A 108 -10.38 5.47 -8.30
CA THR A 108 -9.91 4.08 -8.27
C THR A 108 -8.40 4.06 -8.45
N SER A 109 -7.77 2.92 -8.19
CA SER A 109 -6.31 2.80 -8.23
C SER A 109 -5.73 2.96 -9.64
N SER A 110 -6.47 2.56 -10.68
CA SER A 110 -6.10 2.79 -12.09
C SER A 110 -6.15 4.26 -12.50
N ASN A 111 -6.84 5.09 -11.72
CA ASN A 111 -7.01 6.52 -12.01
C ASN A 111 -6.12 7.43 -11.15
N LEU A 112 -5.23 6.83 -10.34
CA LEU A 112 -4.13 7.54 -9.70
C LEU A 112 -2.95 7.64 -10.68
N PRO A 113 -2.52 8.86 -11.05
CA PRO A 113 -1.44 9.07 -12.00
C PRO A 113 -0.09 8.64 -11.42
N GLU A 114 0.80 8.15 -12.28
CA GLU A 114 2.17 7.82 -11.86
C GLU A 114 2.91 9.06 -11.38
N GLY A 115 2.63 10.23 -11.98
CA GLY A 115 3.20 11.52 -11.61
C GLY A 115 2.99 11.92 -10.15
N LEU A 116 2.09 11.27 -9.39
CA LEU A 116 1.98 11.48 -7.95
C LEU A 116 3.31 11.22 -7.22
N ASN A 117 4.13 10.30 -7.74
CA ASN A 117 5.46 9.96 -7.19
C ASN A 117 6.49 11.10 -7.29
N LEU A 118 6.21 12.14 -8.09
CA LEU A 118 7.11 13.28 -8.34
C LEU A 118 6.98 14.37 -7.28
N LEU A 119 5.95 14.32 -6.43
CA LEU A 119 5.67 15.31 -5.40
C LEU A 119 6.60 15.20 -4.18
N LYS A 120 7.92 15.37 -4.39
CA LYS A 120 8.95 15.09 -3.38
C LYS A 120 8.82 15.88 -2.07
N ASN A 121 8.14 17.03 -2.11
CA ASN A 121 7.89 17.88 -0.93
C ASN A 121 6.56 17.58 -0.22
N LEU A 122 5.81 16.54 -0.64
CA LEU A 122 4.51 16.24 -0.05
C LEU A 122 4.66 15.61 1.33
N HIS A 123 4.03 16.23 2.33
CA HIS A 123 4.08 15.77 3.72
C HIS A 123 2.77 15.15 4.19
N ILE A 124 1.65 15.60 3.63
CA ILE A 124 0.31 15.16 4.01
C ILE A 124 -0.46 14.79 2.75
N LEU A 125 -0.89 13.54 2.68
CA LEU A 125 -1.73 13.02 1.61
C LEU A 125 -2.99 12.39 2.20
N ASN A 126 -4.16 12.85 1.79
CA ASN A 126 -5.42 12.25 2.18
C ASN A 126 -6.21 11.77 0.95
N LEU A 127 -6.38 10.45 0.87
CA LEU A 127 -7.13 9.72 -0.16
C LEU A 127 -8.29 8.91 0.45
N GLY A 128 -8.65 9.15 1.71
CA GLY A 128 -9.75 8.42 2.36
C GLY A 128 -11.11 8.66 1.68
N LEU A 129 -12.09 7.80 1.92
CA LEU A 129 -13.42 7.87 1.29
C LEU A 129 -13.31 7.91 -0.25
N ASN A 130 -12.58 6.96 -0.84
CA ASN A 130 -12.52 6.77 -2.28
C ASN A 130 -12.88 5.30 -2.60
N ARG A 131 -12.51 4.82 -3.78
CA ARG A 131 -12.77 3.45 -4.26
C ARG A 131 -11.45 2.76 -4.64
N LEU A 132 -10.40 3.03 -3.88
CA LEU A 132 -9.07 2.47 -4.14
C LEU A 132 -9.07 0.99 -3.72
N ASP A 133 -8.69 0.10 -4.63
CA ASP A 133 -8.52 -1.34 -4.37
C ASP A 133 -7.05 -1.70 -4.03
N SER A 134 -6.14 -0.85 -4.47
CA SER A 134 -4.70 -0.98 -4.31
C SER A 134 -4.04 0.40 -4.22
N ILE A 135 -2.83 0.47 -3.66
CA ILE A 135 -2.00 1.67 -3.68
C ILE A 135 -0.77 1.38 -4.53
N PRO A 136 -0.41 2.27 -5.48
CA PRO A 136 0.76 2.03 -6.31
C PRO A 136 2.04 2.02 -5.47
N THR A 137 2.94 1.09 -5.75
CA THR A 137 4.23 0.98 -5.06
C THR A 137 5.07 2.25 -5.19
N SER A 138 4.87 3.00 -6.27
CA SER A 138 5.49 4.29 -6.58
C SER A 138 5.24 5.36 -5.52
N LEU A 139 4.18 5.25 -4.71
CA LEU A 139 3.93 6.16 -3.58
C LEU A 139 5.05 6.11 -2.54
N GLY A 140 5.79 4.99 -2.44
CA GLY A 140 6.98 4.87 -1.61
C GLY A 140 8.13 5.81 -2.01
N ALA A 141 8.06 6.46 -3.18
CA ALA A 141 9.04 7.45 -3.60
C ALA A 141 8.88 8.81 -2.90
N LEU A 142 7.79 9.02 -2.14
CA LEU A 142 7.45 10.25 -1.42
C LEU A 142 8.01 10.21 0.01
N LYS A 143 9.33 10.31 0.11
CA LYS A 143 10.10 10.12 1.36
C LYS A 143 9.77 11.14 2.48
N GLU A 144 9.20 12.28 2.13
CA GLU A 144 8.81 13.34 3.07
C GLU A 144 7.40 13.15 3.66
N LEU A 145 6.64 12.15 3.24
CA LEU A 145 5.30 11.90 3.78
C LEU A 145 5.37 11.59 5.27
N THR A 146 4.60 12.37 6.03
CA THR A 146 4.44 12.23 7.48
C THR A 146 3.05 11.72 7.86
N GLN A 147 2.05 12.00 7.02
CA GLN A 147 0.66 11.60 7.27
C GLN A 147 0.01 11.11 5.99
N ILE A 148 -0.60 9.92 6.06
CA ILE A 148 -1.33 9.30 4.97
C ILE A 148 -2.71 8.86 5.47
N GLY A 149 -3.77 9.35 4.82
CA GLY A 149 -5.16 8.93 5.05
C GLY A 149 -5.65 8.05 3.91
N LEU A 150 -6.03 6.81 4.21
CA LEU A 150 -6.54 5.79 3.29
C LEU A 150 -7.84 5.13 3.78
N PHE A 151 -8.43 5.65 4.86
CA PHE A 151 -9.65 5.11 5.46
C PHE A 151 -10.83 5.08 4.48
N ASP A 152 -11.80 4.18 4.68
CA ASP A 152 -12.96 4.01 3.78
C ASP A 152 -12.56 3.87 2.31
N ASN A 153 -11.81 2.82 2.00
CA ASN A 153 -11.51 2.40 0.64
C ASN A 153 -11.77 0.89 0.51
N ALA A 154 -11.39 0.30 -0.62
CA ALA A 154 -11.50 -1.14 -0.89
C ALA A 154 -10.12 -1.84 -0.80
N LEU A 155 -9.18 -1.32 0.01
CA LEU A 155 -7.83 -1.84 0.10
C LEU A 155 -7.80 -3.19 0.82
N THR A 156 -7.17 -4.19 0.20
CA THR A 156 -6.92 -5.50 0.81
C THR A 156 -5.49 -5.65 1.32
N THR A 157 -4.56 -4.83 0.81
CA THR A 157 -3.15 -4.83 1.22
C THR A 157 -2.60 -3.41 1.17
N ILE A 158 -1.49 -3.20 1.88
CA ILE A 158 -0.69 -1.97 1.79
C ILE A 158 0.71 -2.36 1.34
N PRO A 159 1.23 -1.77 0.25
CA PRO A 159 2.58 -2.04 -0.22
C PRO A 159 3.62 -1.80 0.87
N ASN A 160 4.62 -2.68 0.95
CA ASN A 160 5.75 -2.50 1.88
C ASN A 160 6.47 -1.16 1.66
N SER A 161 6.48 -0.64 0.42
CA SER A 161 7.06 0.67 0.12
C SER A 161 6.40 1.83 0.86
N VAL A 162 5.10 1.74 1.16
CA VAL A 162 4.36 2.74 1.95
C VAL A 162 4.55 2.51 3.45
N LYS A 163 4.56 1.24 3.89
CA LYS A 163 4.82 0.88 5.30
C LYS A 163 6.22 1.29 5.76
N MET A 164 7.20 1.24 4.86
CA MET A 164 8.61 1.55 5.13
C MET A 164 8.98 3.01 4.87
N LEU A 165 8.01 3.91 4.72
CA LEU A 165 8.30 5.34 4.55
C LEU A 165 9.01 5.92 5.78
N PRO A 166 10.19 6.55 5.62
CA PRO A 166 11.10 6.84 6.73
C PRO A 166 10.57 7.90 7.70
N LYS A 167 9.69 8.79 7.23
CA LYS A 167 9.16 9.93 7.99
C LYS A 167 7.69 9.77 8.37
N LEU A 168 7.08 8.63 8.07
CA LEU A 168 5.65 8.40 8.25
C LEU A 168 5.31 8.28 9.75
N LYS A 169 4.47 9.19 10.25
CA LYS A 169 4.04 9.26 11.65
C LYS A 169 2.59 8.81 11.85
N LYS A 170 1.74 9.04 10.85
CA LYS A 170 0.32 8.71 10.92
C LYS A 170 -0.11 8.01 9.63
N LEU A 171 -0.63 6.80 9.77
CA LEU A 171 -1.24 6.03 8.68
C LEU A 171 -2.63 5.61 9.13
N ASN A 172 -3.67 6.21 8.55
CA ASN A 172 -5.05 5.81 8.83
C ASN A 172 -5.57 4.93 7.68
N VAL A 173 -5.88 3.68 7.99
CA VAL A 173 -6.35 2.67 7.03
C VAL A 173 -7.66 2.03 7.47
N GLU A 174 -8.34 2.62 8.46
CA GLU A 174 -9.60 2.11 9.00
C GLU A 174 -10.66 1.90 7.92
N ARG A 175 -11.61 0.98 8.15
CA ARG A 175 -12.72 0.71 7.23
C ARG A 175 -12.25 0.37 5.81
N ASN A 176 -11.26 -0.52 5.74
CA ASN A 176 -10.83 -1.19 4.51
C ASN A 176 -10.97 -2.72 4.70
N PRO A 177 -11.27 -3.48 3.64
CA PRO A 177 -11.41 -4.93 3.68
C PRO A 177 -10.03 -5.63 3.73
N PHE A 178 -9.20 -5.29 4.72
CA PHE A 178 -8.01 -6.08 4.99
C PHE A 178 -8.44 -7.49 5.40
N PRO A 179 -7.80 -8.55 4.87
CA PRO A 179 -8.06 -9.89 5.35
C PRO A 179 -7.80 -9.90 6.86
N ASP A 180 -8.77 -10.38 7.62
CA ASP A 180 -8.59 -10.65 9.04
C ASP A 180 -7.29 -11.44 9.17
N SER A 181 -6.41 -11.00 10.06
CA SER A 181 -5.13 -11.69 10.30
C SER A 181 -5.30 -13.08 10.94
N ILE A 182 -6.48 -13.68 10.83
CA ILE A 182 -6.81 -15.03 11.27
C ILE A 182 -6.57 -15.95 10.08
N LYS A 183 -5.51 -16.76 10.24
CA LYS A 183 -4.81 -17.59 9.25
C LYS A 183 -3.56 -16.91 8.69
N GLN A 184 -2.67 -16.47 9.60
CA GLN A 184 -1.30 -16.96 9.42
C GLN A 184 -1.43 -18.47 9.25
N GLU A 185 -1.09 -18.95 8.07
CA GLU A 185 -0.83 -20.35 7.83
C GLU A 185 0.03 -20.82 9.00
N GLU A 186 -0.56 -21.58 9.92
CA GLU A 186 0.21 -22.59 10.61
C GLU A 186 1.00 -23.25 9.50
N HIS A 187 2.33 -23.09 9.55
CA HIS A 187 3.19 -24.06 8.92
C HIS A 187 2.65 -25.41 9.41
N SER A 188 1.86 -26.07 8.58
CA SER A 188 1.54 -27.48 8.74
C SER A 188 2.84 -28.18 8.46
N ASP A 189 3.73 -28.15 9.45
CA ASP A 189 4.84 -29.07 9.54
C ASP A 189 4.19 -30.45 9.57
N PRO A 190 4.27 -31.26 8.49
CA PRO A 190 3.67 -32.59 8.49
C PRO A 190 4.34 -33.49 9.54
N ILE A 191 5.45 -33.02 10.12
CA ILE A 191 6.16 -33.64 11.23
C ILE A 191 5.63 -33.00 12.52
N LYS A 192 4.78 -33.74 13.25
CA LYS A 192 4.58 -33.48 14.69
C LYS A 192 5.93 -33.65 15.38
N ARG A 193 6.71 -32.57 15.50
CA ARG A 193 7.92 -32.56 16.31
C ARG A 193 7.49 -32.81 17.75
N VAL A 194 7.81 -33.99 18.26
CA VAL A 194 7.58 -34.34 19.66
C VAL A 194 8.40 -33.38 20.50
N GLU A 195 7.74 -32.50 21.25
CA GLU A 195 8.40 -31.40 21.97
C GLU A 195 9.34 -31.88 23.09
N THR A 196 9.33 -33.17 23.43
CA THR A 196 10.22 -33.72 24.45
C THR A 196 10.65 -35.16 24.14
N LEU A 197 11.94 -35.35 23.84
CA LEU A 197 12.62 -36.64 23.85
C LEU A 197 13.35 -36.79 25.19
N HIS A 198 12.92 -37.75 26.01
CA HIS A 198 13.61 -38.09 27.25
C HIS A 198 14.42 -39.37 27.04
N LEU A 199 15.72 -39.31 27.34
CA LEU A 199 16.60 -40.47 27.29
C LEU A 199 16.49 -41.21 28.63
N VAL A 200 15.93 -42.42 28.60
CA VAL A 200 15.72 -43.24 29.81
C VAL A 200 16.63 -44.47 29.75
N GLN A 201 17.30 -44.81 30.85
CA GLN A 201 18.13 -46.02 30.92
C GLN A 201 17.23 -47.26 31.14
N GLU A 202 17.60 -48.42 30.59
CA GLU A 202 16.76 -49.63 30.69
C GLU A 202 16.44 -50.04 32.14
N LYS A 203 17.37 -49.74 33.06
CA LYS A 203 17.23 -50.01 34.50
C LYS A 203 16.12 -49.21 35.19
N ASP A 204 15.72 -48.09 34.60
CA ASP A 204 14.71 -47.17 35.15
C ASP A 204 13.30 -47.48 34.62
N LEU A 205 13.15 -48.51 33.77
CA LEU A 205 11.89 -48.97 33.21
C LEU A 205 11.40 -50.23 33.91
N CYS A 206 10.11 -50.28 34.25
CA CYS A 206 9.50 -51.54 34.69
C CYS A 206 9.45 -52.55 33.52
N SER A 207 9.31 -53.84 33.85
CA SER A 207 9.36 -54.94 32.85
C SER A 207 8.32 -54.79 31.73
N SER A 208 7.14 -54.26 32.02
CA SER A 208 6.09 -53.99 31.03
C SER A 208 6.46 -52.83 30.09
N CYS A 209 6.97 -51.72 30.63
CA CYS A 209 7.39 -50.56 29.84
C CYS A 209 8.61 -50.88 28.97
N LEU A 210 9.57 -51.65 29.50
CA LEU A 210 10.75 -52.09 28.74
C LEU A 210 10.35 -52.95 27.53
N LYS A 211 9.35 -53.83 27.70
CA LYS A 211 8.84 -54.67 26.60
C LYS A 211 8.14 -53.84 25.52
N MET A 212 7.34 -52.84 25.91
CA MET A 212 6.74 -51.90 24.96
C MET A 212 7.79 -51.09 24.20
N CYS A 213 8.78 -50.52 24.90
CA CYS A 213 9.84 -49.73 24.26
C CYS A 213 10.68 -50.56 23.27
N LYS A 214 10.98 -51.83 23.60
CA LYS A 214 11.69 -52.74 22.68
C LYS A 214 10.82 -53.06 21.45
N GLY A 215 9.53 -53.34 21.64
CA GLY A 215 8.61 -53.60 20.53
C GLY A 215 8.44 -52.43 19.55
N GLU A 216 8.35 -51.19 20.05
CA GLU A 216 8.28 -50.00 19.19
C GLU A 216 9.61 -49.71 18.48
N ARG A 217 10.75 -49.98 19.15
CA ARG A 217 12.09 -49.88 18.53
C ARG A 217 12.23 -50.88 17.37
N ASP A 218 11.79 -52.12 17.54
CA ASP A 218 11.88 -53.15 16.51
C ASP A 218 11.00 -52.82 15.29
N LYS A 219 9.80 -52.25 15.51
CA LYS A 219 8.95 -51.74 14.42
C LYS A 219 9.61 -50.61 13.63
N LEU A 220 10.33 -49.72 14.32
CA LEU A 220 11.06 -48.63 13.68
C LEU A 220 12.21 -49.17 12.81
N HIS A 221 12.95 -50.17 13.30
CA HIS A 221 14.00 -50.82 12.52
C HIS A 221 13.45 -51.50 11.26
N GLN A 222 12.31 -52.19 11.37
CA GLN A 222 11.65 -52.78 10.20
C GLN A 222 11.22 -51.73 9.15
N LEU A 223 10.76 -50.55 9.58
CA LEU A 223 10.40 -49.45 8.68
C LEU A 223 11.63 -48.86 7.97
N MET A 224 12.78 -48.78 8.64
CA MET A 224 14.02 -48.31 8.02
C MET A 224 14.54 -49.30 6.97
N ASP A 225 14.43 -50.62 7.22
CA ASP A 225 14.87 -51.64 6.26
C ASP A 225 14.07 -51.59 4.95
N VAL A 226 12.77 -51.26 4.99
CA VAL A 226 11.91 -51.10 3.80
C VAL A 226 12.32 -49.89 2.94
N THR A 227 12.89 -48.84 3.52
CA THR A 227 13.32 -47.64 2.76
C THR A 227 14.62 -47.82 1.99
N SER A 228 15.35 -48.92 2.23
CA SER A 228 16.64 -49.22 1.59
C SER A 228 16.52 -49.90 0.21
N SER A 229 15.33 -50.31 -0.23
CA SER A 229 15.15 -50.97 -1.52
C SER A 229 14.63 -50.01 -2.60
N SER A 230 15.52 -49.64 -3.53
CA SER A 230 15.23 -49.15 -4.89
C SER A 230 14.44 -47.82 -5.01
N SER A 231 15.11 -46.69 -4.82
CA SER A 231 14.73 -45.45 -5.53
C SER A 231 15.40 -45.43 -6.91
N LYS A 232 14.65 -45.72 -7.98
CA LYS A 232 15.05 -45.38 -9.35
C LYS A 232 15.32 -43.87 -9.38
N LYS A 233 16.56 -43.48 -9.70
CA LYS A 233 16.93 -42.08 -9.96
C LYS A 233 16.04 -41.53 -11.09
N SER A 234 15.15 -40.61 -10.78
CA SER A 234 14.49 -39.77 -11.78
C SER A 234 15.52 -38.77 -12.32
N SER A 235 15.92 -38.96 -13.57
CA SER A 235 16.78 -38.05 -14.33
C SER A 235 16.00 -36.75 -14.63
N PHE A 236 16.41 -35.63 -14.06
CA PHE A 236 15.94 -34.30 -14.45
C PHE A 236 16.94 -33.70 -15.44
N SER A 237 16.69 -33.88 -16.75
CA SER A 237 17.60 -33.48 -17.82
C SER A 237 17.55 -31.99 -18.22
N SER A 238 16.97 -31.11 -17.40
CA SER A 238 16.69 -29.72 -17.83
C SER A 238 16.89 -28.64 -16.77
N LEU A 239 17.50 -28.95 -15.62
CA LEU A 239 17.81 -27.93 -14.60
C LEU A 239 19.30 -27.61 -14.63
N LEU A 240 19.60 -26.36 -14.99
CA LEU A 240 20.91 -25.74 -14.77
C LEU A 240 21.27 -25.90 -13.29
N THR A 241 22.39 -26.55 -13.03
CA THR A 241 22.98 -26.76 -11.71
C THR A 241 23.30 -25.42 -11.03
N PRO A 242 22.87 -25.17 -9.78
CA PRO A 242 23.48 -24.15 -8.96
C PRO A 242 24.90 -24.60 -8.57
N ASN A 243 25.86 -23.67 -8.70
CA ASN A 243 27.27 -23.84 -8.40
C ASN A 243 27.56 -24.70 -7.16
N SER A 244 28.32 -25.77 -7.41
CA SER A 244 28.85 -26.70 -6.42
C SER A 244 30.05 -26.07 -5.70
N THR A 245 29.88 -25.63 -4.45
CA THR A 245 30.99 -25.36 -3.52
C THR A 245 30.72 -25.83 -2.08
N ALA A 246 29.66 -26.62 -1.85
CA ALA A 246 29.30 -27.09 -0.50
C ALA A 246 29.43 -28.61 -0.32
N LYS A 247 30.15 -29.32 -1.19
CA LYS A 247 30.34 -30.78 -1.06
C LYS A 247 31.68 -31.21 -0.45
N ASP A 248 32.66 -30.34 -0.38
CA ASP A 248 34.01 -30.72 0.07
C ASP A 248 34.38 -30.09 1.41
N ASN A 249 33.53 -30.18 2.44
CA ASN A 249 33.99 -29.82 3.79
C ASN A 249 33.23 -30.45 4.98
N GLN A 250 32.66 -31.66 4.83
CA GLN A 250 32.04 -32.37 5.95
C GLN A 250 33.04 -33.13 6.85
N GLU A 251 34.25 -33.44 6.37
CA GLU A 251 35.26 -34.10 7.20
C GLU A 251 36.06 -33.13 8.08
N GLU A 252 36.21 -31.87 7.67
CA GLU A 252 36.96 -30.86 8.43
C GLU A 252 36.27 -30.42 9.74
N TRP A 253 34.95 -30.58 9.84
CA TRP A 253 34.15 -30.20 11.02
C TRP A 253 34.11 -31.25 12.13
N ARG A 254 34.63 -32.47 11.90
CA ARG A 254 34.61 -33.54 12.92
C ARG A 254 35.82 -33.59 13.84
N LEU A 255 36.81 -32.72 13.63
CA LEU A 255 38.11 -32.76 14.33
C LEU A 255 38.49 -31.46 15.06
N ARG A 256 37.50 -30.62 15.42
CA ARG A 256 37.71 -29.49 16.35
C ARG A 256 36.76 -29.56 17.52
#